data_AF-A0A261UYN9-F1
#
_entry.id   AF-A0A261UYN9-F1
#
_cell.length_a   1.000
_cell.length_b   1.000
_cell.length_c   1.000
_cell.angle_alpha   90.00
_cell.angle_beta   90.00
_cell.angle_gamma   90.00
#
_symmetry.space_group_name_H-M   'P 1'
#
loop_
_entity.id
_entity.type
_entity.pdbx_description
1 polymer ?
#
loop_
_entity_poly.entity_id
_entity_poly.type
_entity_poly.pdbx_seq_one_letter_code
_entity_poly.pdbx_strand_id
1 'polypeptide(L)'
;MLFSARDLPDSSLRARSIFPIEPLHATMTFALVAANADQIIQVSDRRLTGWTGDIVTEASGKAGHLLCDDASALYCYTGLAFINGFKMSTWLMEALQAASRKDARFREAIEHFAEIATEKFRSDPDVLSIDVRNRKLTVMITGYTVDGFITNALISNFQDFINFINHPVPQEKFTVHCERSRDPAPSNPTMIQAIGAFSAMTGADERELRALLERRASHTAICAKAAAIVADISSWHRSGGTVGKRLNTGMLDFQSPLAAVAGYESDIVENELPMLDIVDGRSNSPGVMIGQLQVTAAAPVVFPKVHRNALCPCGSGRKYRNCHRVPGQ
;
A
#
# COMPACT_ATOMS: atom_id res chain seq x y z
N MET A 1 -56.92 -31.30 41.75
CA MET A 1 -55.77 -31.71 40.91
C MET A 1 -54.70 -30.65 41.05
N LEU A 2 -53.54 -31.04 41.54
CA LEU A 2 -52.37 -30.23 41.88
C LEU A 2 -51.34 -30.31 40.74
N PHE A 3 -50.79 -29.18 40.31
CA PHE A 3 -49.44 -29.02 39.72
C PHE A 3 -49.06 -27.52 39.95
N SER A 4 -48.27 -27.16 40.97
CA SER A 4 -46.80 -27.23 41.11
C SER A 4 -46.05 -26.41 40.06
N ALA A 5 -45.82 -25.14 40.36
CA ALA A 5 -44.85 -24.29 39.70
C ALA A 5 -43.45 -24.59 40.27
N ARG A 6 -42.54 -25.07 39.42
CA ARG A 6 -41.11 -25.20 39.71
C ARG A 6 -40.28 -24.68 38.55
N ASP A 7 -39.35 -23.80 38.92
CA ASP A 7 -37.97 -23.72 38.42
C ASP A 7 -37.75 -23.44 36.93
N LEU A 8 -37.72 -22.15 36.58
CA LEU A 8 -36.96 -21.67 35.42
C LEU A 8 -35.56 -21.23 35.89
N PRO A 9 -34.47 -21.79 35.35
CA PRO A 9 -33.13 -21.37 35.72
C PRO A 9 -32.80 -19.99 35.13
N ASP A 10 -32.22 -19.15 35.98
CA ASP A 10 -31.60 -17.86 35.68
C ASP A 10 -30.53 -18.03 34.58
N SER A 11 -30.86 -17.61 33.36
CA SER A 11 -29.99 -17.66 32.19
C SER A 11 -29.17 -16.38 32.02
N SER A 12 -28.53 -15.92 33.10
CA SER A 12 -27.54 -14.84 33.06
C SER A 12 -26.15 -15.33 32.60
N LEU A 13 -26.11 -16.01 31.45
CA LEU A 13 -24.86 -16.20 30.70
C LEU A 13 -24.54 -14.91 29.96
N ARG A 14 -23.87 -13.99 30.66
CA ARG A 14 -23.13 -12.91 30.00
C ARG A 14 -22.08 -13.56 29.11
N ALA A 15 -22.33 -13.58 27.81
CA ALA A 15 -21.32 -13.87 26.81
C ALA A 15 -20.17 -12.86 27.01
N ARG A 16 -19.10 -13.29 27.68
CA ARG A 16 -17.83 -12.58 27.66
C ARG A 16 -17.41 -12.58 26.21
N SER A 17 -17.47 -11.43 25.55
CA SER A 17 -16.96 -11.30 24.20
C SER A 17 -15.45 -11.58 24.26
N ILE A 18 -15.07 -12.76 23.79
CA ILE A 18 -13.67 -13.12 23.52
C ILE A 18 -13.32 -12.43 22.19
N PHE A 19 -13.39 -11.10 22.16
CA PHE A 19 -12.74 -10.36 21.10
C PHE A 19 -11.26 -10.27 21.50
N PRO A 20 -10.33 -10.63 20.60
CA PRO A 20 -8.91 -10.43 20.87
C PRO A 20 -8.72 -8.95 21.24
N ILE A 21 -7.99 -8.69 22.32
CA ILE A 21 -7.62 -7.33 22.73
C ILE A 21 -6.99 -6.69 21.49
N GLU A 22 -7.67 -5.69 20.91
CA GLU A 22 -7.13 -4.99 19.76
C GLU A 22 -5.74 -4.45 20.15
N PRO A 23 -4.71 -4.72 19.34
CA PRO A 23 -3.36 -4.30 19.69
C PRO A 23 -3.32 -2.79 19.81
N LEU A 24 -2.76 -2.30 20.91
CA LEU A 24 -2.76 -0.87 21.22
C LEU A 24 -2.13 -0.02 20.11
N HIS A 25 -1.12 -0.56 19.39
CA HIS A 25 -0.37 0.18 18.36
C HIS A 25 0.20 -0.73 17.25
N ALA A 26 0.29 -0.23 16.01
CA ALA A 26 0.97 -0.93 14.91
C ALA A 26 1.55 0.00 13.83
N THR A 27 2.58 -0.47 13.12
CA THR A 27 3.22 0.20 11.99
C THR A 27 3.23 -0.66 10.71
N MET A 28 3.29 0.01 9.56
CA MET A 28 3.50 -0.57 8.23
C MET A 28 4.89 -0.25 7.71
N THR A 29 5.45 -1.14 6.87
CA THR A 29 6.89 -1.11 6.65
C THR A 29 7.41 -1.15 5.22
N PHE A 30 6.70 -1.53 4.16
CA PHE A 30 7.29 -1.37 2.82
C PHE A 30 6.29 -1.20 1.66
N ALA A 31 6.61 -0.27 0.76
CA ALA A 31 5.98 -0.16 -0.55
C ALA A 31 6.99 0.25 -1.63
N LEU A 32 6.78 -0.25 -2.85
CA LEU A 32 7.58 -0.04 -4.04
C LEU A 32 6.68 0.37 -5.20
N VAL A 33 7.10 1.37 -5.97
CA VAL A 33 6.49 1.76 -7.23
C VAL A 33 7.52 1.64 -8.34
N ALA A 34 7.07 1.10 -9.47
CA ALA A 34 7.80 1.02 -10.73
C ALA A 34 6.91 1.62 -11.82
N ALA A 35 7.41 2.59 -12.58
CA ALA A 35 6.64 3.27 -13.60
C ALA A 35 7.43 3.44 -14.89
N ASN A 36 6.73 3.34 -16.01
CA ASN A 36 7.23 3.79 -17.31
C ASN A 36 6.16 4.58 -18.09
N ALA A 37 6.37 4.83 -19.38
CA ALA A 37 5.39 5.53 -20.21
C ALA A 37 4.01 4.86 -20.28
N ASP A 38 3.97 3.54 -20.14
CA ASP A 38 2.78 2.73 -20.46
C ASP A 38 2.02 2.32 -19.20
N GLN A 39 2.74 2.12 -18.10
CA GLN A 39 2.15 1.63 -16.85
C GLN A 39 2.85 2.15 -15.58
N ILE A 40 2.06 2.24 -14.51
CA ILE A 40 2.52 2.40 -13.13
C ILE A 40 2.11 1.16 -12.36
N ILE A 41 3.05 0.56 -11.65
CA ILE A 41 2.85 -0.62 -10.82
C ILE A 41 3.30 -0.29 -9.40
N GLN A 42 2.38 -0.40 -8.45
CA GLN A 42 2.62 -0.29 -7.02
C GLN A 42 2.53 -1.68 -6.40
N VAL A 43 3.48 -2.02 -5.54
CA VAL A 43 3.45 -3.22 -4.70
C VAL A 43 3.67 -2.81 -3.26
N SER A 44 2.78 -3.23 -2.36
CA SER A 44 2.91 -2.95 -0.94
C SER A 44 2.63 -4.19 -0.10
N ASP A 45 3.35 -4.32 1.01
CA ASP A 45 3.12 -5.40 1.96
C ASP A 45 1.85 -5.15 2.79
N ARG A 46 1.25 -6.20 3.33
CA ARG A 46 0.03 -6.10 4.15
C ARG A 46 0.25 -6.35 5.64
N ARG A 47 1.50 -6.57 6.07
CA ARG A 47 1.84 -6.78 7.49
C ARG A 47 1.68 -5.48 8.27
N LEU A 48 1.14 -5.63 9.46
CA LEU A 48 1.24 -4.67 10.55
C LEU A 48 2.04 -5.30 11.67
N THR A 49 3.02 -4.56 12.15
CA THR A 49 3.89 -4.99 13.25
C THR A 49 3.68 -4.05 14.44
N GLY A 50 3.52 -4.60 15.64
CA GLY A 50 3.50 -3.83 16.87
C GLY A 50 4.88 -3.25 17.17
N TRP A 51 4.97 -2.30 18.10
CA TRP A 51 6.25 -1.71 18.48
C TRP A 51 7.20 -2.68 19.19
N THR A 52 6.67 -3.78 19.73
CA THR A 52 7.44 -4.89 20.31
C THR A 52 8.05 -5.80 19.23
N GLY A 53 7.69 -5.61 17.96
CA GLY A 53 8.10 -6.49 16.86
C GLY A 53 7.10 -7.62 16.58
N ASP A 54 6.05 -7.76 17.39
CA ASP A 54 5.04 -8.79 17.21
C ASP A 54 4.17 -8.52 15.98
N ILE A 55 3.80 -9.56 15.24
CA ILE A 55 2.89 -9.44 14.10
C ILE A 55 1.48 -9.19 14.63
N VAL A 56 0.90 -8.05 14.25
CA VAL A 56 -0.46 -7.64 14.61
C VAL A 56 -1.48 -8.22 13.61
N THR A 57 -1.20 -8.09 12.31
CA THR A 57 -1.99 -8.70 11.25
C THR A 57 -1.19 -8.78 9.95
N GLU A 58 -1.52 -9.74 9.09
CA GLU A 58 -0.99 -9.86 7.71
C GLU A 58 -1.98 -9.35 6.66
N ALA A 59 -3.16 -8.87 7.09
CA ALA A 59 -4.30 -8.62 6.21
C ALA A 59 -4.69 -7.13 6.12
N SER A 60 -3.76 -6.20 6.36
CA SER A 60 -4.08 -4.77 6.36
C SER A 60 -3.91 -4.15 4.96
N GLY A 61 -4.95 -3.48 4.46
CA GLY A 61 -4.95 -2.72 3.22
C GLY A 61 -4.35 -1.33 3.41
N LYS A 62 -3.45 -0.93 2.49
CA LYS A 62 -2.60 0.26 2.66
C LYS A 62 -2.32 0.96 1.32
N ALA A 63 -3.12 0.60 0.32
CA ALA A 63 -2.94 1.02 -1.05
C ALA A 63 -4.31 1.39 -1.62
N GLY A 64 -4.35 2.48 -2.37
CA GLY A 64 -5.56 2.91 -3.04
C GLY A 64 -5.29 3.67 -4.32
N HIS A 65 -6.35 4.19 -4.89
CA HIS A 65 -6.42 4.93 -6.13
C HIS A 65 -7.07 6.29 -5.85
N LEU A 66 -6.37 7.36 -6.23
CA LEU A 66 -6.80 8.74 -6.14
C LEU A 66 -7.08 9.28 -7.55
N LEU A 67 -8.28 9.83 -7.73
CA LEU A 67 -8.68 10.53 -8.94
C LEU A 67 -8.76 12.04 -8.66
N CYS A 68 -8.03 12.82 -9.46
CA CYS A 68 -8.04 14.28 -9.48
C CYS A 68 -8.49 14.76 -10.87
N ASP A 69 -8.78 16.05 -11.03
CA ASP A 69 -9.22 16.61 -12.31
C ASP A 69 -8.12 16.49 -13.40
N ASP A 70 -6.86 16.62 -12.99
CA ASP A 70 -5.71 16.60 -13.90
C ASP A 70 -4.75 15.42 -13.67
N ALA A 71 -5.11 14.45 -12.81
CA ALA A 71 -4.32 13.24 -12.63
C ALA A 71 -5.11 12.01 -12.14
N SER A 72 -4.55 10.84 -12.37
CA SER A 72 -4.97 9.58 -11.77
C SER A 72 -3.75 8.88 -11.17
N ALA A 73 -3.81 8.55 -9.88
CA ALA A 73 -2.64 8.11 -9.13
C ALA A 73 -2.93 6.98 -8.15
N LEU A 74 -2.01 6.03 -8.02
CA LEU A 74 -1.98 5.09 -6.92
C LEU A 74 -1.37 5.77 -5.70
N TYR A 75 -1.88 5.46 -4.52
CA TYR A 75 -1.25 5.86 -3.27
C TYR A 75 -0.98 4.67 -2.37
N CYS A 76 0.03 4.82 -1.52
CA CYS A 76 0.30 3.94 -0.39
C CYS A 76 0.97 4.72 0.75
N TYR A 77 1.08 4.11 1.93
CA TYR A 77 1.73 4.75 3.07
C TYR A 77 2.60 3.77 3.86
N THR A 78 3.50 4.28 4.72
CA THR A 78 4.29 3.52 5.70
C THR A 78 4.41 4.32 7.00
N GLY A 79 4.79 3.65 8.09
CA GLY A 79 4.84 4.25 9.42
C GLY A 79 3.58 3.95 10.23
N LEU A 80 3.05 4.94 10.93
CA LEU A 80 1.91 4.81 11.83
C LEU A 80 0.66 4.25 11.11
N ALA A 81 0.12 3.12 11.59
CA ALA A 81 -1.05 2.48 10.98
C ALA A 81 -2.29 2.44 11.89
N PHE A 82 -2.11 2.20 13.18
CA PHE A 82 -3.22 2.06 14.14
C PHE A 82 -2.82 2.49 15.56
N ILE A 83 -3.68 3.27 16.25
CA ILE A 83 -3.59 3.62 17.68
C ILE A 83 -5.00 3.80 18.23
N ASN A 84 -5.37 3.20 19.37
CA ASN A 84 -6.61 3.53 20.12
C ASN A 84 -7.90 3.64 19.26
N GLY A 85 -8.06 2.81 18.23
CA GLY A 85 -9.20 2.88 17.30
C GLY A 85 -9.02 3.85 16.12
N PHE A 86 -8.06 4.77 16.18
CA PHE A 86 -7.60 5.54 15.02
C PHE A 86 -6.96 4.60 13.99
N LYS A 87 -7.59 4.51 12.80
CA LYS A 87 -7.12 3.71 11.65
C LYS A 87 -6.56 4.65 10.58
N MET A 88 -5.26 4.54 10.32
CA MET A 88 -4.58 5.40 9.34
C MET A 88 -5.19 5.29 7.95
N SER A 89 -5.54 4.09 7.48
CA SER A 89 -6.12 3.91 6.14
C SER A 89 -7.45 4.65 5.97
N THR A 90 -8.34 4.56 6.96
CA THR A 90 -9.61 5.29 6.97
C THR A 90 -9.39 6.79 6.98
N TRP A 91 -8.56 7.29 7.91
CA TRP A 91 -8.27 8.72 7.99
C TRP A 91 -7.57 9.26 6.74
N LEU A 92 -6.67 8.47 6.13
CA LEU A 92 -5.95 8.87 4.92
C LEU A 92 -6.92 9.12 3.76
N MET A 93 -7.90 8.24 3.56
CA MET A 93 -8.94 8.45 2.54
C MET A 93 -9.74 9.73 2.81
N GLU A 94 -10.18 9.93 4.05
CA GLU A 94 -10.94 11.12 4.46
C GLU A 94 -10.14 12.41 4.26
N ALA A 95 -8.85 12.38 4.62
CA ALA A 95 -7.94 13.51 4.46
C ALA A 95 -7.65 13.83 3.00
N LEU A 96 -7.43 12.80 2.16
CA LEU A 96 -7.27 12.97 0.72
C LEU A 96 -8.55 13.53 0.08
N GLN A 97 -9.72 13.00 0.44
CA GLN A 97 -10.99 13.53 -0.06
C GLN A 97 -11.20 14.99 0.37
N ALA A 98 -10.93 15.32 1.64
CA ALA A 98 -11.07 16.68 2.15
C ALA A 98 -10.12 17.65 1.42
N ALA A 99 -8.88 17.23 1.16
CA ALA A 99 -7.93 18.00 0.38
C ALA A 99 -8.42 18.22 -1.06
N SER A 100 -8.90 17.16 -1.72
CA SER A 100 -9.38 17.24 -3.10
C SER A 100 -10.67 18.04 -3.27
N ARG A 101 -11.52 18.14 -2.24
CA ARG A 101 -12.69 19.03 -2.25
C ARG A 101 -12.30 20.50 -2.22
N LYS A 102 -11.18 20.84 -1.59
CA LYS A 102 -10.65 22.20 -1.56
C LYS A 102 -9.97 22.54 -2.88
N ASP A 103 -9.22 21.59 -3.44
CA ASP A 103 -8.60 21.71 -4.75
C ASP A 103 -8.60 20.36 -5.47
N ALA A 104 -9.29 20.28 -6.61
CA ALA A 104 -9.43 19.03 -7.35
C ALA A 104 -8.18 18.70 -8.20
N ARG A 105 -7.21 19.63 -8.31
CA ARG A 105 -5.95 19.40 -9.03
C ARG A 105 -4.95 18.66 -8.16
N PHE A 106 -4.19 17.78 -8.78
CA PHE A 106 -3.34 16.82 -8.08
C PHE A 106 -2.34 17.49 -7.13
N ARG A 107 -1.55 18.44 -7.64
CA ARG A 107 -0.47 19.04 -6.85
C ARG A 107 -1.02 19.81 -5.66
N GLU A 108 -2.03 20.63 -5.91
CA GLU A 108 -2.67 21.47 -4.91
C GLU A 108 -3.42 20.61 -3.86
N ALA A 109 -4.05 19.50 -4.27
CA ALA A 109 -4.61 18.52 -3.36
C ALA A 109 -3.53 17.88 -2.47
N ILE A 110 -2.35 17.56 -3.01
CA ILE A 110 -1.25 16.99 -2.22
C ILE A 110 -0.72 18.02 -1.19
N GLU A 111 -0.55 19.28 -1.60
CA GLU A 111 -0.09 20.35 -0.71
C GLU A 111 -1.10 20.56 0.44
N HIS A 112 -2.41 20.60 0.14
CA HIS A 112 -3.45 20.65 1.17
C HIS A 112 -3.52 19.41 2.06
N PHE A 113 -3.31 18.22 1.50
CA PHE A 113 -3.23 16.99 2.28
C PHE A 113 -2.09 17.06 3.31
N ALA A 114 -0.93 17.60 2.94
CA ALA A 114 0.18 17.78 3.88
C ALA A 114 -0.14 18.78 5.01
N GLU A 115 -0.92 19.82 4.75
CA GLU A 115 -1.44 20.73 5.78
C GLU A 115 -2.37 20.00 6.76
N ILE A 116 -3.32 19.21 6.23
CA ILE A 116 -4.25 18.39 7.04
C ILE A 116 -3.48 17.38 7.89
N ALA A 117 -2.50 16.70 7.30
CA ALA A 117 -1.64 15.74 8.00
C ALA A 117 -0.82 16.40 9.12
N THR A 118 -0.26 17.60 8.83
CA THR A 118 0.47 18.40 9.81
C THR A 118 -0.41 18.76 11.00
N GLU A 119 -1.62 19.26 10.75
CA GLU A 119 -2.55 19.59 11.82
C GLU A 119 -2.93 18.35 12.64
N LYS A 120 -3.30 17.26 11.97
CA LYS A 120 -3.64 16.00 12.62
C LYS A 120 -2.53 15.52 13.56
N PHE A 121 -1.29 15.45 13.09
CA PHE A 121 -0.19 14.92 13.90
C PHE A 121 0.24 15.87 15.03
N ARG A 122 -0.12 17.16 14.93
CA ARG A 122 0.19 18.18 15.93
C ARG A 122 -0.84 18.24 17.06
N SER A 123 -2.12 18.02 16.77
CA SER A 123 -3.21 18.29 17.72
C SER A 123 -4.05 17.08 18.11
N ASP A 124 -3.97 15.96 17.38
CA ASP A 124 -4.80 14.80 17.64
C ASP A 124 -4.41 14.06 18.93
N PRO A 125 -5.33 13.90 19.91
CA PRO A 125 -5.01 13.26 21.18
C PRO A 125 -4.49 11.82 21.06
N ASP A 126 -4.96 11.03 20.09
CA ASP A 126 -4.51 9.65 19.92
C ASP A 126 -3.09 9.61 19.38
N VAL A 127 -2.77 10.45 18.39
CA VAL A 127 -1.39 10.60 17.89
C VAL A 127 -0.46 11.17 18.97
N LEU A 128 -0.95 12.12 19.78
CA LEU A 128 -0.17 12.70 20.87
C LEU A 128 -0.01 11.76 22.07
N SER A 129 -0.83 10.71 22.19
CA SER A 129 -0.75 9.73 23.27
C SER A 129 0.46 8.79 23.18
N ILE A 130 1.09 8.71 22.00
CA ILE A 130 2.18 7.77 21.73
C ILE A 130 3.56 8.43 21.77
N ASP A 131 4.62 7.63 21.92
CA ASP A 131 6.01 8.12 21.87
C ASP A 131 6.26 8.86 20.54
N VAL A 132 6.92 10.03 20.63
CA VAL A 132 7.18 10.91 19.48
C VAL A 132 7.89 10.18 18.34
N ARG A 133 8.77 9.21 18.63
CA ARG A 133 9.51 8.43 17.62
C ARG A 133 8.60 7.55 16.77
N ASN A 134 7.40 7.24 17.26
CA ASN A 134 6.43 6.40 16.59
C ASN A 134 5.38 7.20 15.80
N ARG A 135 5.39 8.54 15.89
CA ARG A 135 4.48 9.44 15.16
C ARG A 135 5.00 9.74 13.75
N LYS A 136 5.49 8.71 13.06
CA LYS A 136 6.09 8.83 11.72
C LYS A 136 5.13 8.36 10.67
N LEU A 137 5.01 9.11 9.57
CA LEU A 137 4.20 8.73 8.42
C LEU A 137 4.91 9.19 7.16
N THR A 138 4.90 8.32 6.16
CA THR A 138 5.20 8.68 4.77
C THR A 138 4.07 8.18 3.90
N VAL A 139 3.57 9.04 3.02
CA VAL A 139 2.62 8.71 1.95
C VAL A 139 3.33 8.90 0.62
N MET A 140 3.20 7.94 -0.27
CA MET A 140 3.68 8.00 -1.64
C MET A 140 2.48 7.95 -2.58
N ILE A 141 2.43 8.86 -3.54
CA ILE A 141 1.34 8.96 -4.50
C ILE A 141 1.94 9.08 -5.90
N THR A 142 1.72 8.09 -6.75
CA THR A 142 2.31 8.02 -8.09
C THR A 142 1.24 7.80 -9.14
N GLY A 143 1.23 8.63 -10.18
CA GLY A 143 0.18 8.64 -11.18
C GLY A 143 0.60 9.16 -12.54
N TYR A 144 -0.40 9.22 -13.42
CA TYR A 144 -0.33 9.96 -14.67
C TYR A 144 -1.11 11.25 -14.55
N THR A 145 -0.53 12.33 -15.03
CA THR A 145 -1.28 13.55 -15.34
C THR A 145 -2.04 13.38 -16.66
N VAL A 146 -3.07 14.18 -16.89
CA VAL A 146 -3.89 14.13 -18.13
C VAL A 146 -3.09 14.39 -19.41
N ASP A 147 -1.95 15.07 -19.31
CA ASP A 147 -1.02 15.32 -20.42
C ASP A 147 0.05 14.21 -20.57
N GLY A 148 -0.09 13.10 -19.85
CA GLY A 148 0.69 11.88 -20.03
C GLY A 148 2.10 11.91 -19.44
N PHE A 149 2.30 12.71 -18.39
CA PHE A 149 3.52 12.70 -17.61
C PHE A 149 3.34 11.80 -16.39
N ILE A 150 4.42 11.12 -16.00
CA ILE A 150 4.47 10.46 -14.70
C ILE A 150 4.58 11.57 -13.65
N THR A 151 3.74 11.53 -12.64
CA THR A 151 3.87 12.38 -11.45
C THR A 151 4.05 11.50 -10.22
N ASN A 152 4.88 11.96 -9.30
CA ASN A 152 5.15 11.30 -8.03
C ASN A 152 5.17 12.34 -6.92
N ALA A 153 4.48 12.06 -5.82
CA ALA A 153 4.49 12.88 -4.63
C ALA A 153 4.88 12.03 -3.42
N LEU A 154 5.83 12.53 -2.64
CA LEU A 154 6.24 11.96 -1.37
C LEU A 154 5.92 12.97 -0.27
N ILE A 155 5.08 12.55 0.67
CA ILE A 155 4.62 13.38 1.78
C ILE A 155 5.08 12.72 3.07
N SER A 156 5.99 13.33 3.81
CA SER A 156 6.53 12.73 5.03
C SER A 156 6.79 13.76 6.11
N ASN A 157 6.64 13.36 7.37
CA ASN A 157 7.09 14.15 8.50
C ASN A 157 8.45 13.70 9.03
N PHE A 158 9.14 12.73 8.43
CA PHE A 158 10.43 12.26 8.95
C PHE A 158 11.45 11.90 7.86
N GLN A 159 11.02 11.71 6.62
CA GLN A 159 11.92 11.46 5.51
C GLN A 159 12.16 12.78 4.75
N ASP A 160 13.42 13.15 4.64
CA ASP A 160 13.87 14.22 3.78
C ASP A 160 14.38 13.61 2.47
N PHE A 161 13.57 13.73 1.43
CA PHE A 161 13.87 13.17 0.10
C PHE A 161 14.86 14.02 -0.70
N ILE A 162 15.09 15.28 -0.29
CA ILE A 162 16.05 16.16 -0.96
C ILE A 162 17.46 15.84 -0.45
N ASN A 163 17.60 15.69 0.87
CA ASN A 163 18.89 15.41 1.50
C ASN A 163 19.14 13.91 1.70
N PHE A 164 18.17 13.06 1.37
CA PHE A 164 18.20 11.60 1.56
C PHE A 164 18.43 11.19 3.03
N ILE A 165 17.77 11.88 3.96
CA ILE A 165 17.92 11.66 5.40
C ILE A 165 16.60 11.15 5.99
N ASN A 166 16.67 10.12 6.83
CA ASN A 166 15.56 9.72 7.70
C ASN A 166 15.78 10.29 9.10
N HIS A 167 14.96 11.25 9.52
CA HIS A 167 15.03 11.83 10.84
C HIS A 167 14.63 10.82 11.93
N PRO A 168 15.35 10.77 13.06
CA PRO A 168 15.05 9.85 14.16
C PRO A 168 13.73 10.18 14.85
N VAL A 169 13.28 11.43 14.77
CA VAL A 169 12.00 11.93 15.26
C VAL A 169 11.24 12.62 14.12
N PRO A 170 9.91 12.65 14.15
CA PRO A 170 9.14 13.46 13.22
C PRO A 170 9.47 14.95 13.38
N GLN A 171 9.43 15.65 12.25
CA GLN A 171 9.49 17.09 12.10
C GLN A 171 8.14 17.71 12.48
N GLU A 172 8.14 19.03 12.69
CA GLU A 172 6.92 19.77 13.05
C GLU A 172 5.86 19.74 11.94
N LYS A 173 6.28 19.62 10.68
CA LYS A 173 5.40 19.66 9.51
C LYS A 173 5.68 18.49 8.58
N PHE A 174 4.67 18.08 7.84
CA PHE A 174 4.87 17.23 6.67
C PHE A 174 5.49 18.07 5.55
N THR A 175 6.55 17.54 4.96
CA THR A 175 7.15 18.09 3.73
C THR A 175 6.57 17.36 2.53
N VAL A 176 6.46 18.09 1.42
CA VAL A 176 6.00 17.55 0.14
C VAL A 176 7.15 17.63 -0.85
N HIS A 177 7.50 16.49 -1.44
CA HIS A 177 8.39 16.40 -2.59
C HIS A 177 7.61 15.90 -3.79
N CYS A 178 7.36 16.77 -4.75
CA CYS A 178 6.65 16.45 -5.98
C CYS A 178 7.61 16.43 -7.16
N GLU A 179 7.63 15.32 -7.87
CA GLU A 179 8.35 15.14 -9.11
C GLU A 179 7.37 14.89 -10.25
N ARG A 180 7.79 15.32 -11.43
CA ARG A 180 7.11 15.06 -12.68
C ARG A 180 8.18 14.67 -13.70
N SER A 181 7.88 13.68 -14.56
CA SER A 181 8.79 13.32 -15.64
C SER A 181 9.08 14.55 -16.51
N ARG A 182 10.28 14.61 -17.08
CA ARG A 182 10.66 15.72 -17.98
C ARG A 182 9.96 15.63 -19.33
N ASP A 183 9.67 14.40 -19.73
CA ASP A 183 9.10 14.06 -21.02
C ASP A 183 7.81 13.23 -20.83
N PRO A 184 6.83 13.35 -21.75
CA PRO A 184 5.59 12.58 -21.72
C PRO A 184 5.76 11.19 -22.33
N ALA A 185 4.66 10.42 -22.34
CA ALA A 185 4.61 9.00 -22.65
C ALA A 185 5.11 8.45 -24.02
N PRO A 186 5.52 9.18 -25.09
CA PRO A 186 6.30 8.49 -26.11
C PRO A 186 7.77 8.29 -25.69
N SER A 187 8.32 9.17 -24.85
CA SER A 187 9.77 9.18 -24.51
C SER A 187 10.23 8.01 -23.63
N ASN A 188 9.29 7.24 -23.07
CA ASN A 188 9.55 6.20 -22.08
C ASN A 188 10.30 6.66 -20.82
N PRO A 189 9.79 7.66 -20.08
CA PRO A 189 10.37 8.01 -18.79
C PRO A 189 10.28 6.78 -17.87
N THR A 190 11.29 6.51 -17.05
CA THR A 190 11.26 5.39 -16.09
C THR A 190 11.47 5.90 -14.68
N MET A 191 10.76 5.31 -13.72
CA MET A 191 10.86 5.68 -12.31
C MET A 191 10.75 4.44 -11.42
N ILE A 192 11.55 4.41 -10.36
CA ILE A 192 11.48 3.43 -9.29
C ILE A 192 11.55 4.22 -7.99
N GLN A 193 10.56 4.04 -7.11
CA GLN A 193 10.49 4.72 -5.83
C GLN A 193 10.05 3.72 -4.75
N ALA A 194 10.65 3.80 -3.57
CA ALA A 194 10.25 2.99 -2.43
C ALA A 194 10.15 3.82 -1.15
N ILE A 195 9.31 3.38 -0.22
CA ILE A 195 9.13 3.98 1.11
C ILE A 195 9.14 2.89 2.20
N GLY A 196 9.39 3.28 3.45
CA GLY A 196 9.50 2.36 4.59
C GLY A 196 10.89 1.73 4.73
N ALA A 197 10.98 0.40 4.75
CA ALA A 197 12.20 -0.39 4.87
C ALA A 197 13.02 -0.43 3.56
N PHE A 198 13.05 0.69 2.81
CA PHE A 198 13.66 0.76 1.49
C PHE A 198 15.17 0.55 1.48
N SER A 199 15.85 0.74 2.61
CA SER A 199 17.27 0.38 2.76
C SER A 199 17.54 -1.12 2.61
N ALA A 200 16.49 -1.95 2.66
CA ALA A 200 16.58 -3.38 2.35
C ALA A 200 16.56 -3.67 0.85
N MET A 201 16.24 -2.71 -0.03
CA MET A 201 16.34 -2.92 -1.48
C MET A 201 17.78 -2.74 -1.95
N THR A 202 18.30 -3.65 -2.78
CA THR A 202 19.67 -3.53 -3.30
C THR A 202 19.71 -2.80 -4.64
N GLY A 203 20.90 -2.28 -5.00
CA GLY A 203 21.11 -1.75 -6.34
C GLY A 203 20.98 -2.81 -7.46
N ALA A 204 21.09 -4.10 -7.15
CA ALA A 204 20.82 -5.16 -8.13
C ALA A 204 19.33 -5.29 -8.42
N ASP A 205 18.49 -5.25 -7.38
CA ASP A 205 17.04 -5.24 -7.50
C ASP A 205 16.56 -4.07 -8.36
N GLU A 206 17.10 -2.87 -8.09
CA GLU A 206 16.79 -1.67 -8.87
C GLU A 206 17.18 -1.84 -10.34
N ARG A 207 18.40 -2.27 -10.64
CA ARG A 207 18.87 -2.45 -12.04
C ARG A 207 18.03 -3.45 -12.81
N GLU A 208 17.67 -4.57 -12.19
CA GLU A 208 16.85 -5.59 -12.84
C GLU A 208 15.44 -5.08 -13.13
N LEU A 209 14.82 -4.37 -12.18
CA LEU A 209 13.52 -3.75 -12.37
C LEU A 209 13.56 -2.64 -13.43
N ARG A 210 14.61 -1.80 -13.40
CA ARG A 210 14.82 -0.73 -14.38
C ARG A 210 14.96 -1.25 -15.80
N ALA A 211 15.70 -2.35 -15.98
CA ALA A 211 15.83 -3.00 -17.29
C ALA A 211 14.47 -3.49 -17.85
N LEU A 212 13.51 -3.87 -16.99
CA LEU A 212 12.14 -4.20 -17.41
C LEU A 212 11.36 -2.96 -17.87
N LEU A 213 11.49 -1.86 -17.14
CA LEU A 213 10.82 -0.59 -17.46
C LEU A 213 11.32 0.01 -18.77
N GLU A 214 12.65 0.05 -18.96
CA GLU A 214 13.31 0.62 -20.15
C GLU A 214 12.93 -0.13 -21.44
N ARG A 215 12.78 -1.45 -21.38
CA ARG A 215 12.34 -2.26 -22.53
C ARG A 215 10.83 -2.37 -22.69
N ARG A 216 10.05 -1.62 -21.90
CA ARG A 216 8.58 -1.66 -21.88
C ARG A 216 8.03 -3.09 -21.75
N ALA A 217 8.56 -3.85 -20.79
CA ALA A 217 8.05 -5.18 -20.52
C ALA A 217 6.56 -5.15 -20.15
N SER A 218 5.85 -6.28 -20.35
CA SER A 218 4.45 -6.42 -19.95
C SER A 218 4.27 -6.17 -18.45
N HIS A 219 3.09 -5.65 -18.06
CA HIS A 219 2.75 -5.43 -16.65
C HIS A 219 2.96 -6.65 -15.78
N THR A 220 2.61 -7.85 -16.26
CA THR A 220 2.79 -9.10 -15.52
C THR A 220 4.25 -9.34 -15.13
N ALA A 221 5.19 -9.04 -16.04
CA ALA A 221 6.62 -9.24 -15.80
C ALA A 221 7.20 -8.22 -14.81
N ILE A 222 6.79 -6.95 -14.91
CA ILE A 222 7.23 -5.90 -13.98
C ILE A 222 6.63 -6.14 -12.60
N CYS A 223 5.33 -6.45 -12.53
CA CYS A 223 4.62 -6.78 -11.29
C CYS A 223 5.24 -7.99 -10.60
N ALA A 224 5.46 -9.09 -11.31
CA ALA A 224 6.09 -10.28 -10.75
C ALA A 224 7.52 -10.00 -10.24
N LYS A 225 8.30 -9.16 -10.93
CA LYS A 225 9.65 -8.78 -10.45
C LYS A 225 9.58 -7.87 -9.22
N ALA A 226 8.69 -6.87 -9.21
CA ALA A 226 8.50 -5.98 -8.07
C ALA A 226 8.03 -6.76 -6.83
N ALA A 227 7.08 -7.67 -7.01
CA ALA A 227 6.60 -8.56 -5.95
C ALA A 227 7.68 -9.51 -5.44
N ALA A 228 8.49 -10.10 -6.33
CA ALA A 228 9.64 -10.90 -5.94
C ALA A 228 10.65 -10.12 -5.09
N ILE A 229 10.94 -8.85 -5.44
CA ILE A 229 11.80 -7.98 -4.63
C ILE A 229 11.23 -7.80 -3.21
N VAL A 230 9.92 -7.52 -3.10
CA VAL A 230 9.28 -7.35 -1.78
C VAL A 230 9.29 -8.64 -0.97
N ALA A 231 9.01 -9.77 -1.63
CA ALA A 231 9.06 -11.09 -1.01
C ALA A 231 10.48 -11.44 -0.52
N ASP A 232 11.52 -11.11 -1.28
CA ASP A 232 12.91 -11.29 -0.86
C ASP A 232 13.23 -10.41 0.36
N ILE A 233 12.85 -9.12 0.33
CA ILE A 233 13.00 -8.20 1.47
C ILE A 233 12.31 -8.72 2.74
N SER A 234 11.13 -9.35 2.61
CA SER A 234 10.40 -9.94 3.75
C SER A 234 11.21 -11.02 4.49
N SER A 235 12.15 -11.67 3.79
CA SER A 235 13.01 -12.73 4.34
C SER A 235 14.34 -12.22 4.91
N TRP A 236 14.69 -10.96 4.67
CA TRP A 236 15.99 -10.43 5.05
C TRP A 236 16.00 -9.92 6.49
N HIS A 237 17.09 -10.17 7.20
CA HIS A 237 17.30 -9.62 8.55
C HIS A 237 17.22 -8.08 8.58
N ARG A 238 17.54 -7.41 7.46
CA ARG A 238 17.53 -5.95 7.33
C ARG A 238 16.12 -5.34 7.37
N SER A 239 15.08 -6.12 7.07
CA SER A 239 13.70 -5.66 7.22
C SER A 239 13.23 -5.68 8.69
N GLY A 240 14.01 -6.27 9.59
CA GLY A 240 13.63 -6.43 11.00
C GLY A 240 12.40 -7.30 11.21
N GLY A 241 12.02 -8.13 10.23
CA GLY A 241 10.81 -8.96 10.28
C GLY A 241 9.51 -8.17 10.10
N THR A 242 9.59 -6.89 9.71
CA THR A 242 8.44 -5.99 9.67
C THR A 242 7.70 -5.98 8.32
N VAL A 243 8.26 -6.58 7.29
CA VAL A 243 7.69 -6.67 5.94
C VAL A 243 7.02 -8.04 5.75
N GLY A 244 5.74 -8.03 5.35
CA GLY A 244 4.97 -9.24 5.09
C GLY A 244 5.19 -9.87 3.71
N LYS A 245 4.71 -11.11 3.57
CA LYS A 245 4.70 -11.85 2.30
C LYS A 245 3.39 -11.75 1.52
N ARG A 246 2.34 -11.23 2.17
CA ARG A 246 1.07 -10.92 1.51
C ARG A 246 1.16 -9.54 0.92
N LEU A 247 1.06 -9.46 -0.40
CA LEU A 247 1.33 -8.27 -1.18
C LEU A 247 0.05 -7.81 -1.86
N ASN A 248 -0.26 -6.54 -1.73
CA ASN A 248 -1.26 -5.87 -2.55
C ASN A 248 -0.56 -5.22 -3.74
N THR A 249 -1.13 -5.38 -4.93
CA THR A 249 -0.61 -4.73 -6.13
C THR A 249 -1.66 -3.81 -6.72
N GLY A 250 -1.23 -2.65 -7.19
CA GLY A 250 -2.05 -1.71 -7.93
C GLY A 250 -1.39 -1.42 -9.27
N MET A 251 -2.17 -1.38 -10.34
CA MET A 251 -1.68 -1.04 -11.67
C MET A 251 -2.54 0.07 -12.27
N LEU A 252 -1.88 1.06 -12.86
CA LEU A 252 -2.49 2.03 -13.77
C LEU A 252 -1.91 1.84 -15.16
N ASP A 253 -2.77 1.68 -16.14
CA ASP A 253 -2.41 1.71 -17.56
C ASP A 253 -2.61 3.13 -18.08
N PHE A 254 -1.63 3.70 -18.76
CA PHE A 254 -1.75 5.05 -19.33
C PHE A 254 -2.90 5.16 -20.34
N GLN A 255 -3.25 4.08 -21.04
CA GLN A 255 -4.40 4.03 -21.96
C GLN A 255 -5.75 3.97 -21.24
N SER A 256 -5.76 3.57 -19.96
CA SER A 256 -6.96 3.51 -19.13
C SER A 256 -6.68 4.03 -17.71
N PRO A 257 -6.26 5.29 -17.56
CA PRO A 257 -5.75 5.78 -16.28
C PRO A 257 -6.87 5.89 -15.25
N LEU A 258 -8.14 5.93 -15.66
CA LEU A 258 -9.28 6.01 -14.74
C LEU A 258 -9.64 4.67 -14.08
N ALA A 259 -9.05 3.55 -14.51
CA ALA A 259 -9.36 2.22 -14.01
C ALA A 259 -8.10 1.57 -13.44
N ALA A 260 -7.86 1.75 -12.14
CA ALA A 260 -6.82 1.00 -11.47
C ALA A 260 -7.20 -0.49 -11.36
N VAL A 261 -6.23 -1.36 -11.66
CA VAL A 261 -6.39 -2.80 -11.50
C VAL A 261 -5.72 -3.20 -10.18
N ALA A 262 -6.49 -3.86 -9.32
CA ALA A 262 -5.96 -4.49 -8.12
C ALA A 262 -5.45 -5.89 -8.43
N GLY A 263 -4.36 -6.28 -7.79
CA GLY A 263 -3.86 -7.65 -7.75
C GLY A 263 -3.43 -8.02 -6.35
N TYR A 264 -3.25 -9.31 -6.13
CA TYR A 264 -2.91 -9.84 -4.81
C TYR A 264 -1.98 -11.04 -4.96
N GLU A 265 -0.92 -11.07 -4.16
CA GLU A 265 -0.03 -12.21 -4.04
C GLU A 265 0.05 -12.64 -2.58
N SER A 266 -0.13 -13.93 -2.33
CA SER A 266 -0.12 -14.52 -0.99
C SER A 266 0.74 -15.77 -0.96
N ASP A 267 1.44 -15.98 0.14
CA ASP A 267 2.21 -17.19 0.42
C ASP A 267 1.34 -18.31 1.01
N ILE A 268 0.06 -18.03 1.27
CA ILE A 268 -0.93 -18.99 1.71
C ILE A 268 -2.12 -19.04 0.75
N VAL A 269 -2.89 -20.13 0.83
CA VAL A 269 -4.13 -20.28 0.07
C VAL A 269 -5.24 -19.50 0.75
N GLU A 270 -5.82 -18.53 0.04
CA GLU A 270 -6.90 -17.68 0.52
C GLU A 270 -8.03 -17.59 -0.51
N ASN A 271 -9.23 -17.30 -0.02
CA ASN A 271 -10.41 -17.07 -0.83
C ASN A 271 -10.71 -15.58 -0.98
N GLU A 272 -9.96 -14.73 -0.30
CA GLU A 272 -10.17 -13.29 -0.26
C GLU A 272 -9.17 -12.60 -1.17
N LEU A 273 -9.70 -11.79 -2.08
CA LEU A 273 -8.94 -10.90 -2.93
C LEU A 273 -9.19 -9.46 -2.46
N PRO A 274 -8.26 -8.86 -1.70
CA PRO A 274 -8.41 -7.46 -1.33
C PRO A 274 -8.26 -6.57 -2.56
N MET A 275 -9.06 -5.51 -2.60
CA MET A 275 -9.02 -4.50 -3.66
C MET A 275 -8.28 -3.24 -3.20
N LEU A 276 -8.06 -2.32 -4.12
CA LEU A 276 -7.56 -0.97 -3.81
C LEU A 276 -8.69 -0.15 -3.17
N ASP A 277 -8.33 0.68 -2.20
CA ASP A 277 -9.20 1.77 -1.76
C ASP A 277 -9.36 2.79 -2.91
N ILE A 278 -10.48 3.50 -2.99
CA ILE A 278 -10.77 4.48 -4.06
C ILE A 278 -11.18 5.80 -3.42
N VAL A 279 -10.51 6.88 -3.83
CA VAL A 279 -10.85 8.27 -3.49
C VAL A 279 -11.08 9.04 -4.79
N ASP A 280 -12.32 9.42 -5.06
CA ASP A 280 -12.66 10.27 -6.19
C ASP A 280 -12.76 11.74 -5.74
N GLY A 281 -11.69 12.47 -6.00
CA GLY A 281 -11.49 13.87 -5.65
C GLY A 281 -11.77 14.86 -6.79
N ARG A 282 -12.33 14.40 -7.91
CA ARG A 282 -12.65 15.26 -9.06
C ARG A 282 -13.76 16.25 -8.74
N SER A 283 -13.68 17.46 -9.29
CA SER A 283 -14.66 18.53 -9.07
C SER A 283 -16.07 18.19 -9.55
N ASN A 284 -16.17 17.38 -10.62
CA ASN A 284 -17.43 16.93 -11.20
C ASN A 284 -17.93 15.59 -10.61
N SER A 285 -17.29 15.07 -9.57
CA SER A 285 -17.70 13.85 -8.89
C SER A 285 -18.56 14.16 -7.66
N PRO A 286 -19.51 13.28 -7.26
CA PRO A 286 -20.20 13.42 -5.96
C PRO A 286 -19.26 13.25 -4.75
N GLY A 287 -17.97 13.00 -4.94
CA GLY A 287 -17.00 12.76 -3.88
C GLY A 287 -17.18 11.36 -3.30
N VAL A 288 -16.66 10.36 -4.01
CA VAL A 288 -16.79 8.94 -3.63
C VAL A 288 -15.55 8.51 -2.83
N MET A 289 -15.79 7.78 -1.74
CA MET A 289 -14.76 7.00 -1.05
C MET A 289 -15.23 5.56 -0.92
N ILE A 290 -14.39 4.61 -1.34
CA ILE A 290 -14.62 3.18 -1.17
C ILE A 290 -13.39 2.63 -0.49
N GLY A 291 -13.56 2.07 0.71
CA GLY A 291 -12.46 1.50 1.48
C GLY A 291 -12.70 0.04 1.83
N GLN A 292 -11.62 -0.71 2.05
CA GLN A 292 -11.66 -2.10 2.53
C GLN A 292 -12.52 -3.02 1.65
N LEU A 293 -12.55 -2.76 0.35
CA LEU A 293 -13.26 -3.60 -0.61
C LEU A 293 -12.51 -4.94 -0.75
N GLN A 294 -13.27 -6.03 -0.72
CA GLN A 294 -12.74 -7.39 -0.87
C GLN A 294 -13.69 -8.23 -1.72
N VAL A 295 -13.13 -9.11 -2.54
CA VAL A 295 -13.86 -10.11 -3.31
C VAL A 295 -13.59 -11.48 -2.71
N THR A 296 -14.63 -12.20 -2.32
CA THR A 296 -14.50 -13.56 -1.80
C THR A 296 -14.89 -14.58 -2.87
N ALA A 297 -13.95 -15.43 -3.26
CA ALA A 297 -14.20 -16.54 -4.17
C ALA A 297 -14.89 -17.70 -3.43
N ALA A 298 -15.82 -18.39 -4.11
CA ALA A 298 -16.54 -19.55 -3.56
C ALA A 298 -15.61 -20.76 -3.30
N ALA A 299 -14.49 -20.83 -4.01
CA ALA A 299 -13.44 -21.81 -3.83
C ALA A 299 -12.08 -21.10 -3.80
N PRO A 300 -11.06 -21.70 -3.16
CA PRO A 300 -9.74 -21.09 -3.12
C PRO A 300 -9.18 -20.82 -4.51
N VAL A 301 -8.48 -19.70 -4.63
CA VAL A 301 -7.77 -19.35 -5.86
C VAL A 301 -6.55 -20.28 -5.95
N VAL A 302 -6.73 -21.42 -6.62
CA VAL A 302 -5.65 -22.40 -6.81
C VAL A 302 -4.79 -21.95 -7.99
N PHE A 303 -3.52 -21.63 -7.75
CA PHE A 303 -2.57 -21.41 -8.83
C PHE A 303 -2.45 -22.68 -9.68
N PRO A 304 -2.53 -22.58 -11.02
CA PRO A 304 -2.46 -23.74 -11.88
C PRO A 304 -1.16 -24.50 -11.66
N LYS A 305 -1.24 -25.83 -11.48
CA LYS A 305 -0.05 -26.69 -11.43
C LYS A 305 0.66 -26.63 -12.78
N VAL A 306 1.72 -25.84 -12.88
CA VAL A 306 2.52 -25.72 -14.10
C VAL A 306 3.63 -26.76 -14.10
N HIS A 307 3.76 -27.49 -15.21
CA HIS A 307 4.84 -28.47 -15.36
C HIS A 307 6.21 -27.77 -15.32
N ARG A 308 7.19 -28.35 -14.62
CA ARG A 308 8.51 -27.75 -14.36
C ARG A 308 9.25 -27.21 -15.60
N ASN A 309 9.03 -27.82 -16.77
CA ASN A 309 9.69 -27.47 -18.02
C ASN A 309 8.85 -26.56 -18.93
N ALA A 310 7.58 -26.30 -18.59
CA ALA A 310 6.73 -25.39 -19.33
C ALA A 310 7.19 -23.93 -19.15
N LEU A 311 6.80 -23.06 -20.08
CA LEU A 311 6.99 -21.62 -19.90
C LEU A 311 6.25 -21.17 -18.65
N CYS A 312 6.90 -20.27 -17.91
CA CYS A 312 6.33 -19.78 -16.67
C CYS A 312 5.10 -18.89 -16.94
N PRO A 313 3.96 -19.10 -16.25
CA PRO A 313 2.75 -18.30 -16.44
C PRO A 313 2.93 -16.83 -16.00
N CYS A 314 4.00 -16.49 -15.27
CA CYS A 314 4.32 -15.11 -14.91
C CYS A 314 4.80 -14.24 -16.10
N GLY A 315 4.90 -14.81 -17.31
CA GLY A 315 5.30 -14.05 -18.51
C GLY A 315 6.80 -13.77 -18.61
N SER A 316 7.65 -14.33 -17.73
CA SER A 316 9.10 -14.11 -17.75
C SER A 316 9.82 -14.66 -18.98
N GLY A 317 9.15 -15.50 -19.78
CA GLY A 317 9.75 -16.23 -20.91
C GLY A 317 10.71 -17.36 -20.50
N ARG A 318 10.92 -17.58 -19.19
CA ARG A 318 11.76 -18.66 -18.66
C ARG A 318 10.94 -19.93 -18.39
N LYS A 319 11.60 -21.09 -18.34
CA LYS A 319 10.97 -22.33 -17.85
C LYS A 319 10.58 -22.17 -16.38
N TYR A 320 9.44 -22.73 -15.97
CA TYR A 320 8.92 -22.62 -14.60
C TYR A 320 9.98 -22.96 -13.54
N ARG A 321 10.72 -24.06 -13.73
CA ARG A 321 11.80 -24.49 -12.82
C ARG A 321 12.97 -23.49 -12.69
N ASN A 322 13.18 -22.64 -13.69
CA ASN A 322 14.23 -21.62 -13.71
C ASN A 322 13.69 -20.25 -13.28
N CYS A 323 12.37 -20.13 -13.08
CA CYS A 323 11.68 -18.89 -12.74
C CYS A 323 11.29 -18.82 -11.26
N HIS A 324 10.89 -19.96 -10.66
CA HIS A 324 10.39 -20.01 -9.27
C HIS A 324 11.07 -21.06 -8.38
N ARG A 325 12.20 -21.66 -8.79
CA ARG A 325 13.01 -22.42 -7.83
C ARG A 325 13.89 -21.45 -7.05
N VAL A 326 13.71 -21.46 -5.74
CA VAL A 326 14.67 -20.89 -4.79
C VAL A 326 16.02 -21.62 -4.98
N PRO A 327 17.14 -20.92 -5.20
CA PRO A 327 18.45 -21.56 -5.23
C PRO A 327 18.73 -22.20 -3.86
N GLY A 328 18.89 -23.54 -3.80
CA GLY A 328 19.32 -24.25 -2.59
C GLY A 328 18.28 -25.13 -1.88
N GLN A 329 17.13 -25.42 -2.50
CA GLN A 329 16.23 -26.51 -2.09
C GLN A 329 16.20 -27.65 -3.12
#